data_AF-A0A0M8TY75-F1
#
_entry.id   AF-A0A0M8TY75-F1
#
_cell.length_a   1.000
_cell.length_b   1.000
_cell.length_c   1.000
_cell.angle_alpha   90.00
_cell.angle_beta   90.00
_cell.angle_gamma   90.00
#
_symmetry.space_group_name_H-M   'P 1'
#
loop_
_entity.id
_entity.type
_entity.pdbx_description
1 polymer ?
#
loop_
_entity_poly.entity_id
_entity_poly.type
_entity_poly.pdbx_seq_one_letter_code
_entity_poly.pdbx_strand_id
1 'polypeptide(L)'
;MELTPRIKRRIGKDYTGEDRQAVEEILIELVNKYEVGGGAERIAAATLIHGQGKVDRFLLAVQIAREDFRDILTNSGLEDEDWRERLDSMFGEDS
;
A
#
# COMPACT_ATOMS: atom_id res chain seq x y z
N MET A 1 -2.60 -13.67 2.85
CA MET A 1 -2.65 -12.71 3.97
C MET A 1 -3.83 -11.76 3.78
N GLU A 2 -4.33 -11.17 4.85
CA GLU A 2 -5.31 -10.09 4.78
C GLU A 2 -4.63 -8.73 4.91
N LEU A 3 -5.20 -7.69 4.27
CA LEU A 3 -4.77 -6.31 4.46
C LEU A 3 -5.22 -5.82 5.84
N THR A 4 -4.41 -4.96 6.45
CA THR A 4 -4.71 -4.36 7.77
C THR A 4 -5.93 -3.43 7.68
N PRO A 5 -6.66 -3.21 8.80
CA PRO A 5 -7.83 -2.33 8.83
C PRO A 5 -7.57 -0.95 8.26
N ARG A 6 -6.43 -0.32 8.57
CA ARG A 6 -6.11 1.02 8.04
C ARG A 6 -5.87 1.04 6.54
N ILE A 7 -5.28 -0.01 5.97
CA ILE A 7 -5.12 -0.15 4.52
C ILE A 7 -6.49 -0.29 3.85
N LYS A 8 -7.38 -1.14 4.39
CA LYS A 8 -8.75 -1.29 3.88
C LYS A 8 -9.54 0.02 3.95
N ARG A 9 -9.41 0.78 5.05
CA ARG A 9 -10.00 2.13 5.18
C ARG A 9 -9.47 3.08 4.13
N ARG A 10 -8.15 3.09 3.88
CA ARG A 10 -7.53 3.95 2.87
C ARG A 10 -8.03 3.61 1.47
N ILE A 11 -8.09 2.33 1.11
CA ILE A 11 -8.65 1.87 -0.16
C ILE A 11 -10.09 2.35 -0.33
N GLY A 12 -10.91 2.20 0.71
CA GLY A 12 -12.31 2.66 0.68
C GLY A 12 -12.49 4.19 0.62
N LYS A 13 -11.48 4.96 1.01
CA LYS A 13 -11.47 6.43 0.89
C LYS A 13 -11.02 6.89 -0.49
N ASP A 14 -10.07 6.18 -1.09
CA ASP A 14 -9.39 6.60 -2.31
C ASP A 14 -10.05 6.04 -3.59
N TYR A 15 -10.78 4.92 -3.49
CA TYR A 15 -11.40 4.22 -4.62
C TYR A 15 -12.86 3.84 -4.33
N THR A 16 -13.67 3.73 -5.38
CA THR A 16 -15.11 3.42 -5.27
C THR A 16 -15.55 2.35 -6.25
N GLY A 17 -16.65 1.65 -5.96
CA GLY A 17 -17.24 0.67 -6.89
C GLY A 17 -16.29 -0.48 -7.22
N GLU A 18 -16.26 -0.87 -8.50
CA GLU A 18 -15.43 -1.97 -9.00
C GLU A 18 -13.92 -1.69 -8.83
N ASP A 19 -13.49 -0.43 -8.98
CA ASP A 19 -12.08 -0.04 -8.80
C ASP A 19 -11.59 -0.35 -7.38
N ARG A 20 -12.45 -0.15 -6.37
CA ARG A 20 -12.12 -0.44 -4.97
C ARG A 20 -11.82 -1.92 -4.78
N GLN A 21 -12.66 -2.78 -5.34
CA GLN A 21 -12.50 -4.23 -5.22
C GLN A 21 -11.25 -4.69 -5.96
N ALA A 22 -11.03 -4.21 -7.19
CA ALA A 22 -9.84 -4.54 -7.98
C ALA A 22 -8.54 -4.12 -7.28
N VAL A 23 -8.49 -2.91 -6.71
CA VAL A 23 -7.32 -2.42 -5.97
C VAL A 23 -7.04 -3.29 -4.75
N GLU A 24 -8.07 -3.70 -4.00
CA GLU A 24 -7.91 -4.57 -2.83
C GLU A 24 -7.36 -5.95 -3.23
N GLU A 25 -7.91 -6.57 -4.27
CA GLU A 25 -7.46 -7.87 -4.76
C GLU A 25 -6.00 -7.84 -5.27
N ILE A 26 -5.65 -6.82 -6.04
CA ILE A 26 -4.29 -6.64 -6.57
C ILE A 26 -3.29 -6.39 -5.43
N LEU A 27 -3.65 -5.59 -4.42
CA LEU A 27 -2.79 -5.36 -3.26
C LEU A 27 -2.54 -6.64 -2.47
N ILE A 28 -3.59 -7.44 -2.23
CA ILE A 28 -3.46 -8.74 -1.57
C ILE A 28 -2.47 -9.62 -2.33
N GLU A 29 -2.61 -9.72 -3.65
CA GLU A 29 -1.71 -10.50 -4.50
C GLU A 29 -0.26 -9.99 -4.43
N LEU A 30 -0.06 -8.68 -4.47
CA LEU A 30 1.26 -8.05 -4.37
C LEU A 30 1.94 -8.42 -3.04
N VAL A 31 1.25 -8.20 -1.90
CA VAL A 31 1.88 -8.31 -0.59
C VAL A 31 2.03 -9.75 -0.09
N ASN A 32 1.26 -10.70 -0.64
CA ASN A 32 1.42 -12.12 -0.36
C ASN A 32 2.84 -12.64 -0.68
N LYS A 33 3.61 -11.93 -1.52
CA LYS A 33 5.01 -12.29 -1.83
C LYS A 33 6.02 -11.85 -0.76
N TYR A 34 5.63 -11.02 0.21
CA TYR A 34 6.53 -10.38 1.17
C TYR A 34 6.12 -10.76 2.61
N GLU A 35 6.40 -12.01 2.99
CA GLU A 35 5.74 -12.71 4.11
C GLU A 35 6.22 -12.42 5.55
N VAL A 36 7.18 -11.51 5.82
CA VAL A 36 7.72 -11.38 7.20
C VAL A 36 7.95 -9.93 7.66
N GLY A 37 7.51 -9.61 8.88
CA GLY A 37 8.05 -8.50 9.69
C GLY A 37 7.47 -7.10 9.46
N GLY A 38 6.27 -6.96 8.91
CA GLY A 38 5.65 -5.64 8.64
C GLY A 38 5.98 -5.06 7.25
N GLY A 39 6.77 -5.77 6.44
CA GLY A 39 7.05 -5.40 5.06
C GLY A 39 5.80 -5.37 4.16
N ALA A 40 4.88 -6.33 4.35
CA ALA A 40 3.64 -6.42 3.57
C ALA A 40 2.78 -5.14 3.67
N GLU A 41 2.48 -4.71 4.90
CA GLU A 41 1.69 -3.49 5.12
C GLU A 41 2.40 -2.25 4.58
N ARG A 42 3.71 -2.14 4.85
CA ARG A 42 4.55 -1.03 4.39
C ARG A 42 4.55 -0.90 2.87
N ILE A 43 4.67 -2.02 2.15
CA ILE A 43 4.60 -2.07 0.68
C ILE A 43 3.19 -1.73 0.18
N ALA A 44 2.13 -2.22 0.85
CA ALA A 44 0.76 -1.85 0.50
C ALA A 44 0.54 -0.34 0.62
N ALA A 45 0.97 0.25 1.73
CA ALA A 45 0.82 1.67 1.96
C ALA A 45 1.62 2.51 0.95
N ALA A 46 2.87 2.14 0.68
CA ALA A 46 3.71 2.80 -0.33
C ALA A 46 3.04 2.81 -1.71
N THR A 47 2.48 1.67 -2.11
CA THR A 47 1.75 1.51 -3.38
C THR A 47 0.53 2.43 -3.44
N LEU A 48 -0.23 2.54 -2.34
CA LEU A 48 -1.39 3.42 -2.25
C LEU A 48 -1.02 4.91 -2.26
N ILE A 49 0.05 5.29 -1.55
CA ILE A 49 0.58 6.66 -1.53
C ILE A 49 0.96 7.10 -2.94
N HIS A 50 1.63 6.25 -3.69
CA HIS A 50 2.01 6.53 -5.07
C HIS A 50 0.80 6.54 -6.03
N GLY A 51 -0.20 5.69 -5.76
CA GLY A 51 -1.45 5.65 -6.52
C GLY A 51 -2.28 6.93 -6.41
N GLN A 52 -2.25 7.62 -5.26
CA GLN A 52 -2.98 8.88 -5.03
C GLN A 52 -4.48 8.82 -5.40
N GLY A 53 -5.12 7.65 -5.19
CA GLY A 53 -6.51 7.40 -5.55
C GLY A 53 -6.79 7.29 -7.05
N LYS A 54 -5.77 7.16 -7.90
CA LYS A 54 -5.91 6.96 -9.34
C LYS A 54 -5.45 5.56 -9.73
N VAL A 55 -6.34 4.81 -10.39
CA VAL A 55 -6.11 3.40 -10.74
C VAL A 55 -4.91 3.22 -11.66
N ASP A 56 -4.72 4.09 -12.65
CA ASP A 56 -3.58 4.07 -13.56
C ASP A 56 -2.24 4.22 -12.81
N ARG A 57 -2.17 5.16 -11.85
CA ARG A 57 -0.98 5.37 -11.02
C ARG A 57 -0.76 4.24 -10.03
N PHE A 58 -1.83 3.67 -9.49
CA PHE A 58 -1.77 2.51 -8.63
C PHE A 58 -1.19 1.30 -9.38
N LEU A 59 -1.67 1.01 -10.59
CA LEU A 59 -1.16 -0.10 -11.39
C LEU A 59 0.32 0.09 -11.75
N LEU A 60 0.74 1.32 -12.06
CA LEU A 60 2.15 1.64 -12.24
C LEU A 60 2.97 1.40 -10.95
N ALA A 61 2.46 1.83 -9.80
CA ALA A 61 3.11 1.60 -8.51
C ALA A 61 3.24 0.11 -8.18
N VAL A 62 2.23 -0.71 -8.50
CA VAL A 62 2.27 -2.16 -8.37
C VAL A 62 3.38 -2.75 -9.24
N GLN A 63 3.54 -2.27 -10.48
CA GLN A 63 4.61 -2.72 -11.35
C GLN A 63 5.99 -2.40 -10.77
N ILE A 64 6.20 -1.15 -10.32
CA ILE A 64 7.46 -0.72 -9.69
C ILE A 64 7.76 -1.59 -8.46
N ALA A 65 6.76 -1.81 -7.59
CA ALA A 65 6.93 -2.61 -6.38
C ALA A 65 7.29 -4.08 -6.69
N ARG A 66 6.77 -4.64 -7.79
CA ARG A 66 7.11 -6.00 -8.27
C ARG A 66 8.54 -6.09 -8.81
N GLU A 67 9.04 -5.01 -9.43
CA GLU A 67 10.40 -4.93 -9.96
C GLU A 67 11.43 -4.72 -8.83
N ASP A 68 11.25 -3.67 -8.03
CA ASP A 68 12.00 -3.44 -6.79
C ASP A 68 11.13 -2.68 -5.77
N PHE A 69 10.73 -3.38 -4.71
CA PHE A 69 9.92 -2.77 -3.66
C PHE A 69 10.65 -1.65 -2.91
N ARG A 70 11.99 -1.61 -2.91
CA ARG A 70 12.73 -0.53 -2.23
C ARG A 70 12.54 0.81 -2.93
N ASP A 71 12.30 0.81 -4.24
CA ASP A 71 12.04 2.02 -4.99
C ASP A 71 10.69 2.63 -4.61
N ILE A 72 9.66 1.80 -4.42
CA ILE A 72 8.36 2.32 -3.99
C ILE A 72 8.42 2.82 -2.53
N LEU A 73 9.19 2.16 -1.67
CA LEU A 73 9.39 2.61 -0.29
C LEU A 73 10.08 3.97 -0.23
N THR A 74 11.17 4.15 -0.98
CA THR A 74 11.91 5.42 -1.04
C THR A 74 11.05 6.56 -1.59
N ASN A 75 10.31 6.30 -2.67
CA ASN A 75 9.48 7.32 -3.29
C ASN A 75 8.19 7.65 -2.50
N SER A 76 7.86 6.86 -1.48
CA SER A 76 6.72 7.11 -0.58
C SER A 76 7.14 7.66 0.78
N GLY A 77 8.43 7.87 1.02
CA GLY A 77 8.93 8.28 2.33
C GLY A 77 8.73 7.20 3.39
N LEU A 78 8.74 5.92 2.99
CA LEU A 78 8.59 4.78 3.88
C LEU A 78 9.80 3.86 3.77
N GLU A 79 11.02 4.38 3.60
CA GLU A 79 12.29 3.65 3.50
C GLU A 79 13.01 3.46 4.84
N ASP A 80 12.70 4.29 5.82
CA ASP A 80 13.33 4.30 7.14
C ASP A 80 12.56 3.48 8.20
N GLU A 81 13.17 3.27 9.37
CA GLU A 81 12.58 2.48 10.47
C GLU A 81 11.35 3.15 11.12
N ASP A 82 11.20 4.47 10.97
CA ASP A 82 10.08 5.29 11.47
C ASP A 82 8.79 5.16 10.61
N TRP A 83 8.78 4.27 9.61
CA TRP A 83 7.65 4.13 8.67
C TRP A 83 6.29 3.91 9.35
N ARG A 84 6.24 3.25 10.51
CA ARG A 84 4.99 3.05 11.25
C ARG A 84 4.41 4.37 11.74
N GLU A 85 5.23 5.22 12.33
CA GLU A 85 4.83 6.54 12.84
C GLU A 85 4.33 7.44 11.70
N ARG A 86 5.00 7.36 10.54
CA ARG A 86 4.56 8.06 9.32
C ARG A 86 3.20 7.55 8.85
N LEU A 87 2.98 6.23 8.84
CA LEU A 87 1.67 5.67 8.51
C LEU A 87 0.59 6.07 9.50
N ASP A 88 0.87 6.10 10.79
CA ASP A 88 -0.10 6.54 11.79
C ASP A 88 -0.52 7.99 11.53
N SER A 89 0.43 8.86 11.15
CA SER A 89 0.14 10.25 10.77
C SER A 89 -0.71 10.36 9.48
N MET A 90 -0.43 9.54 8.47
CA MET A 90 -1.07 9.64 7.16
C MET A 90 -2.41 8.91 7.05
N PHE A 91 -2.48 7.70 7.63
CA PHE A 91 -3.57 6.74 7.45
C PHE A 91 -4.33 6.50 8.76
N GLY A 92 -3.82 7.00 9.88
CA GLY A 92 -4.31 6.68 11.21
C GLY A 92 -3.69 5.39 11.75
N GLU A 93 -3.90 5.18 13.04
CA GLU A 93 -3.46 3.97 13.74
C GLU A 93 -4.15 2.71 13.17
N ASP A 94 -3.54 1.55 13.40
CA ASP A 94 -4.02 0.25 12.92
C ASP A 94 -5.19 -0.34 13.74
N SER A 95 -5.84 0.47 14.57
CA SER A 95 -6.99 0.07 15.41
C SER A 95 -8.31 0.05 14.65
#